data_AF-T1AA98-F1
#
_entry.id   AF-T1AA98-F1
#
_cell.length_a   1.000
_cell.length_b   1.000
_cell.length_c   1.000
_cell.angle_alpha   90.00
_cell.angle_beta   90.00
_cell.angle_gamma   90.00
#
_symmetry.space_group_name_H-M   'P 1'
#
loop_
_entity.id
_entity.type
_entity.pdbx_description
1 polymer ?
#
loop_
_entity_poly.entity_id
_entity_poly.type
_entity_poly.pdbx_seq_one_letter_code
_entity_poly.pdbx_strand_id
1 'polypeptide(L)'
;EYVSEDFATAALLVERGWHCRFVPLHTYEATPENVRGFIRRQNKWTRGAMEFFGMCARHRVGTARKFDLLQTPLGHIAALLLPLGMFLTVYGYSSTPAGAASFLGALLHNPLATFWSVPILRYLFVVGVVTTTPAVIVLRHCRISFRTYWNHRWLSSAVSIIALPYEFKSMAAYVGTRLRTIPVTPKNESPLGLREVVRISRYSLLLAATLLAGIVWVNPLAGLFNATWLVPMVFAPLVVWRFSRPLPPDMVGPLSDGWGEPSAQRMEAERVHVVLSVRPPERGPTEMYSIVE
;
A
#
# COMPACT_ATOMS: atom_id res chain seq x y z
N GLU A 1 -2.58 -14.48 -22.86
CA GLU A 1 -1.41 -14.25 -22.02
C GLU A 1 -1.77 -13.24 -20.95
N TYR A 2 -1.63 -13.59 -19.68
CA TYR A 2 -1.87 -12.70 -18.54
C TYR A 2 -0.53 -12.13 -18.08
N VAL A 3 -0.48 -10.86 -17.66
CA VAL A 3 0.67 -10.27 -16.94
C VAL A 3 0.91 -11.00 -15.62
N SER A 4 -0.16 -11.47 -14.99
CA SER A 4 -0.17 -12.31 -13.80
C SER A 4 -0.44 -13.78 -14.16
N GLU A 5 0.53 -14.41 -14.81
CA GLU A 5 0.46 -15.82 -15.24
C GLU A 5 0.30 -16.80 -14.07
N ASP A 6 0.98 -16.52 -12.97
CA ASP A 6 0.88 -17.21 -11.69
C ASP A 6 -0.58 -17.30 -11.19
N PHE A 7 -1.28 -16.16 -11.16
CA PHE A 7 -2.68 -16.11 -10.73
C PHE A 7 -3.63 -16.77 -11.74
N ALA A 8 -3.37 -16.61 -13.04
CA ALA A 8 -4.14 -17.29 -14.07
C ALA A 8 -4.02 -18.82 -13.94
N THR A 9 -2.82 -19.31 -13.68
CA THR A 9 -2.54 -20.73 -13.45
C THR A 9 -3.23 -21.22 -12.18
N ALA A 10 -3.15 -20.47 -11.08
CA ALA A 10 -3.85 -20.78 -9.84
C ALA A 10 -5.38 -20.86 -10.06
N ALA A 11 -5.97 -19.91 -10.80
CA ALA A 11 -7.40 -19.93 -11.11
C ALA A 11 -7.81 -21.17 -11.92
N LEU A 12 -7.01 -21.56 -12.90
CA LEU A 12 -7.23 -22.77 -13.71
C LEU A 12 -7.13 -24.05 -12.88
N LEU A 13 -6.14 -24.14 -11.98
CA LEU A 13 -6.01 -25.27 -11.07
C LEU A 13 -7.24 -25.39 -10.17
N VAL A 14 -7.68 -24.27 -9.60
CA VAL A 14 -8.86 -24.23 -8.73
C VAL A 14 -10.14 -24.62 -9.50
N GLU A 15 -10.28 -24.19 -10.75
CA GLU A 15 -11.38 -24.60 -11.63
C GLU A 15 -11.38 -26.11 -11.91
N ARG A 16 -10.20 -26.74 -11.95
CA ARG A 16 -10.02 -28.20 -12.07
C ARG A 16 -10.25 -28.96 -10.76
N GLY A 17 -10.77 -28.31 -9.72
CA GLY A 17 -11.08 -28.93 -8.43
C GLY A 17 -9.87 -29.03 -7.49
N TRP A 18 -8.73 -28.42 -7.83
CA TRP A 18 -7.60 -28.38 -6.92
C TRP A 18 -7.85 -27.38 -5.78
N HIS A 19 -7.32 -27.72 -4.62
CA HIS A 19 -7.42 -26.88 -3.43
C HIS A 19 -6.07 -26.35 -3.04
N CYS A 20 -6.03 -25.06 -2.68
CA CYS A 20 -4.83 -24.44 -2.17
C CYS A 20 -4.88 -24.35 -0.65
N ARG A 21 -3.78 -24.67 0.02
CA ARG A 21 -3.59 -24.45 1.44
C ARG A 21 -2.37 -23.59 1.66
N PHE A 22 -2.49 -22.69 2.59
CA PHE A 22 -1.47 -21.76 2.99
C PHE A 22 -0.45 -22.40 3.98
N VAL A 23 0.84 -22.43 3.61
CA VAL A 23 1.95 -23.13 4.31
C VAL A 23 3.10 -22.16 4.61
N PRO A 24 3.69 -22.19 5.82
CA PRO A 24 4.86 -21.39 6.16
C PRO A 24 6.13 -21.87 5.47
N LEU A 25 6.69 -21.05 4.57
CA LEU A 25 7.96 -21.31 3.87
C LEU A 25 8.82 -20.04 3.79
N HIS A 26 10.14 -20.23 3.66
CA HIS A 26 11.12 -19.16 3.48
C HIS A 26 11.31 -18.86 1.98
N THR A 27 11.11 -17.61 1.58
CA THR A 27 11.43 -17.14 0.23
C THR A 27 12.49 -16.05 0.30
N TYR A 28 13.47 -16.10 -0.60
CA TYR A 28 14.54 -15.11 -0.72
C TYR A 28 14.21 -14.15 -1.86
N GLU A 29 13.09 -13.43 -1.73
CA GLU A 29 12.72 -12.43 -2.73
C GLU A 29 13.44 -11.10 -2.46
N ALA A 30 14.11 -10.55 -3.47
CA ALA A 30 14.75 -9.25 -3.37
C ALA A 30 13.67 -8.14 -3.31
N THR A 31 13.67 -7.36 -2.24
CA THR A 31 12.78 -6.20 -2.11
C THR A 31 13.35 -5.01 -2.90
N PRO A 32 12.50 -4.10 -3.40
CA PRO A 32 13.00 -2.91 -4.08
C PRO A 32 13.89 -2.06 -3.17
N GLU A 33 15.08 -1.74 -3.64
CA GLU A 33 16.09 -0.99 -2.87
C GLU A 33 15.77 0.50 -2.74
N ASN A 34 14.94 1.05 -3.63
CA ASN A 34 14.56 2.46 -3.61
C ASN A 34 13.14 2.70 -4.17
N VAL A 35 12.67 3.95 -4.13
CA VAL A 35 11.31 4.31 -4.58
C VAL A 35 11.07 4.10 -6.08
N ARG A 36 12.12 4.18 -6.92
CA ARG A 36 12.01 3.94 -8.37
C ARG A 36 11.72 2.47 -8.64
N GLY A 37 12.48 1.56 -8.04
CA GLY A 37 12.22 0.12 -8.08
C GLY A 37 10.84 -0.22 -7.52
N PHE A 38 10.45 0.41 -6.39
CA PHE A 38 9.12 0.23 -5.80
C PHE A 38 8.00 0.63 -6.75
N ILE A 39 8.06 1.82 -7.37
CA ILE A 39 7.04 2.29 -8.32
C ILE A 39 6.94 1.35 -9.53
N ARG A 40 8.06 0.83 -10.03
CA ARG A 40 8.06 -0.13 -11.14
C ARG A 40 7.33 -1.42 -10.77
N ARG A 41 7.67 -2.00 -9.61
CA ARG A 41 7.01 -3.19 -9.06
C ARG A 41 5.53 -2.94 -8.82
N GLN A 42 5.18 -1.84 -8.18
CA GLN A 42 3.81 -1.46 -7.90
C GLN A 42 2.99 -1.29 -9.18
N ASN A 43 3.55 -0.66 -10.21
CA ASN A 43 2.88 -0.54 -11.52
C ASN A 43 2.62 -1.90 -12.18
N LYS A 44 3.56 -2.86 -12.08
CA LYS A 44 3.36 -4.24 -12.54
C LYS A 44 2.17 -4.86 -11.80
N TRP A 45 2.16 -4.76 -10.48
CA TRP A 45 1.11 -5.32 -9.63
C TRP A 45 -0.25 -4.69 -9.86
N THR A 46 -0.34 -3.36 -9.92
CA THR A 46 -1.59 -2.66 -10.24
C THR A 46 -2.17 -3.12 -11.58
N ARG A 47 -1.32 -3.30 -12.61
CA ARG A 47 -1.78 -3.81 -13.91
C ARG A 47 -2.25 -5.27 -13.83
N GLY A 48 -1.46 -6.15 -13.21
CA GLY A 48 -1.82 -7.55 -13.02
C GLY A 48 -3.12 -7.71 -12.24
N ALA A 49 -3.32 -6.92 -11.19
CA ALA A 49 -4.55 -6.88 -10.41
C ALA A 49 -5.77 -6.55 -11.27
N MET A 50 -5.67 -5.65 -12.26
CA MET A 50 -6.80 -5.34 -13.14
C MET A 50 -7.22 -6.52 -14.02
N GLU A 51 -6.32 -7.48 -14.27
CA GLU A 51 -6.66 -8.69 -15.01
C GLU A 51 -7.61 -9.61 -14.23
N PHE A 52 -7.70 -9.44 -12.91
CA PHE A 52 -8.54 -10.28 -12.05
C PHE A 52 -10.03 -10.07 -12.33
N PHE A 53 -10.44 -8.89 -12.82
CA PHE A 53 -11.81 -8.71 -13.34
C PHE A 53 -12.11 -9.69 -14.48
N GLY A 54 -11.16 -9.86 -15.40
CA GLY A 54 -11.28 -10.81 -16.50
C GLY A 54 -11.23 -12.26 -16.02
N MET A 55 -10.38 -12.57 -15.03
CA MET A 55 -10.29 -13.91 -14.44
C MET A 55 -11.60 -14.31 -13.74
N CYS A 56 -12.18 -13.41 -12.94
CA CYS A 56 -13.47 -13.63 -12.27
C CYS A 56 -14.62 -13.84 -13.24
N ALA A 57 -14.58 -13.19 -14.41
CA ALA A 57 -15.58 -13.36 -15.45
C ALA A 57 -15.43 -14.70 -16.20
N ARG A 58 -14.19 -15.15 -16.45
CA ARG A 58 -13.89 -16.31 -17.30
C ARG A 58 -13.87 -17.63 -16.57
N HIS A 59 -13.30 -17.68 -15.37
CA HIS A 59 -13.07 -18.94 -14.66
C HIS A 59 -14.26 -19.33 -13.78
N ARG A 60 -14.56 -20.63 -13.75
CA ARG A 60 -15.64 -21.22 -12.93
C ARG A 60 -15.19 -21.45 -11.48
N VAL A 61 -14.73 -20.40 -10.82
CA VAL A 61 -14.43 -20.42 -9.38
C VAL A 61 -15.67 -20.05 -8.57
N GLY A 62 -15.81 -20.60 -7.36
CA GLY A 62 -16.95 -20.32 -6.47
C GLY A 62 -17.06 -18.84 -6.08
N THR A 63 -18.28 -18.37 -5.79
CA THR A 63 -18.60 -16.94 -5.56
C THR A 63 -17.75 -16.30 -4.46
N ALA A 64 -17.53 -16.99 -3.34
CA ALA A 64 -16.68 -16.48 -2.25
C ALA A 64 -15.24 -16.18 -2.74
N ARG A 65 -14.65 -17.09 -3.52
CA ARG A 65 -13.31 -16.91 -4.11
C ARG A 65 -13.29 -15.78 -5.14
N LYS A 66 -14.39 -15.54 -5.86
CA LYS A 66 -14.51 -14.37 -6.74
C LYS A 66 -14.48 -13.07 -5.95
N PHE A 67 -15.14 -13.01 -4.79
CA PHE A 67 -15.05 -11.83 -3.92
C PHE A 67 -13.62 -11.61 -3.45
N ASP A 68 -12.93 -12.66 -2.99
CA ASP A 68 -11.52 -12.56 -2.58
C ASP A 68 -10.61 -12.07 -3.71
N LEU A 69 -10.78 -12.62 -4.93
CA LEU A 69 -10.04 -12.15 -6.10
C LEU A 69 -10.35 -10.68 -6.42
N LEU A 70 -11.61 -10.26 -6.34
CA LEU A 70 -12.01 -8.88 -6.63
C LEU A 70 -11.53 -7.86 -5.60
N GLN A 71 -11.21 -8.27 -4.36
CA GLN A 71 -10.66 -7.34 -3.36
C GLN A 71 -9.38 -6.65 -3.84
N THR A 72 -8.53 -7.36 -4.60
CA THR A 72 -7.25 -6.82 -5.08
C THR A 72 -7.44 -5.63 -6.04
N PRO A 73 -8.13 -5.78 -7.20
CA PRO A 73 -8.36 -4.64 -8.08
C PRO A 73 -9.25 -3.56 -7.44
N LEU A 74 -10.24 -3.94 -6.62
CA LEU A 74 -11.07 -2.97 -5.91
C LEU A 74 -10.26 -2.14 -4.90
N GLY A 75 -9.24 -2.72 -4.28
CA GLY A 75 -8.31 -2.01 -3.40
C GLY A 75 -7.54 -0.92 -4.14
N HIS A 76 -7.03 -1.21 -5.34
CA HIS A 76 -6.38 -0.19 -6.19
C HIS A 76 -7.36 0.91 -6.63
N ILE A 77 -8.59 0.55 -7.02
CA ILE A 77 -9.64 1.53 -7.34
C ILE A 77 -9.94 2.42 -6.13
N ALA A 78 -10.08 1.84 -4.94
CA ALA A 78 -10.30 2.60 -3.71
C ALA A 78 -9.15 3.58 -3.43
N ALA A 79 -7.90 3.16 -3.68
CA ALA A 79 -6.75 4.06 -3.57
C ALA A 79 -6.84 5.25 -4.56
N LEU A 80 -7.37 5.04 -5.76
CA LEU A 80 -7.60 6.13 -6.74
C LEU A 80 -8.75 7.07 -6.37
N LEU A 81 -9.73 6.60 -5.59
CA LEU A 81 -10.80 7.45 -5.10
C LEU A 81 -10.31 8.41 -4.00
N LEU A 82 -9.17 8.15 -3.36
CA LEU A 82 -8.61 9.04 -2.34
C LEU A 82 -8.25 10.43 -2.89
N PRO A 83 -7.49 10.59 -4.00
CA PRO A 83 -7.27 11.89 -4.65
C PRO A 83 -8.56 12.62 -5.02
N LEU A 84 -9.59 11.89 -5.48
CA LEU A 84 -10.88 12.48 -5.81
C LEU A 84 -11.56 13.03 -4.53
N GLY A 85 -11.55 12.25 -3.45
CA GLY A 85 -12.00 12.70 -2.14
C GLY A 85 -11.25 13.95 -1.67
N MET A 86 -9.92 13.94 -1.77
CA MET A 86 -9.08 15.10 -1.44
C MET A 86 -9.49 16.34 -2.24
N PHE A 87 -9.68 16.19 -3.56
CA PHE A 87 -10.13 17.29 -4.41
C PHE A 87 -11.50 17.82 -3.97
N LEU A 88 -12.46 16.94 -3.73
CA LEU A 88 -13.80 17.32 -3.26
C LEU A 88 -13.78 17.96 -1.87
N THR A 89 -12.87 17.57 -0.97
CA THR A 89 -12.75 18.23 0.35
C THR A 89 -12.20 19.65 0.27
N VAL A 90 -11.43 19.97 -0.77
CA VAL A 90 -10.85 21.30 -0.97
C VAL A 90 -11.77 22.19 -1.81
N TYR A 91 -12.36 21.65 -2.88
CA TYR A 91 -13.13 22.42 -3.87
C TYR A 91 -14.64 22.21 -3.79
N GLY A 92 -15.12 21.15 -3.14
CA GLY A 92 -16.53 20.75 -3.15
C GLY A 92 -17.38 21.41 -2.07
N TYR A 93 -16.78 22.09 -1.09
CA TYR A 93 -17.53 22.78 -0.04
C TYR A 93 -16.76 24.00 0.49
N SER A 94 -17.48 25.09 0.79
CA SER A 94 -16.93 26.29 1.42
C SER A 94 -17.17 26.27 2.92
N SER A 95 -16.11 26.05 3.69
CA SER A 95 -16.17 26.18 5.15
C SER A 95 -16.18 27.66 5.53
N THR A 96 -17.13 28.07 6.38
CA THR A 96 -17.21 29.45 6.87
C THR A 96 -16.52 29.59 8.24
N PRO A 97 -15.90 30.74 8.54
CA PRO A 97 -15.34 31.01 9.88
C PRO A 97 -16.37 30.86 11.00
N ALA A 98 -17.62 31.28 10.75
CA ALA A 98 -18.73 31.11 11.68
C ALA A 98 -19.04 29.63 11.94
N GLY A 99 -19.09 28.80 10.90
CA GLY A 99 -19.29 27.35 11.05
C GLY A 99 -18.16 26.68 11.81
N ALA A 100 -16.90 27.07 11.53
CA ALA A 100 -15.74 26.56 12.25
C ALA A 100 -15.75 26.97 13.74
N ALA A 101 -16.07 28.23 14.04
CA ALA A 101 -16.19 28.72 15.41
C ALA A 101 -17.31 28.00 16.18
N SER A 102 -18.48 27.81 15.56
CA SER A 102 -19.59 27.06 16.16
C SER A 102 -19.22 25.60 16.43
N PHE A 103 -18.53 24.94 15.48
CA PHE A 103 -18.05 23.58 15.66
C PHE A 103 -17.04 23.49 16.82
N LEU A 104 -16.06 24.40 16.87
CA LEU A 104 -15.07 24.46 17.95
C LEU A 104 -15.72 24.74 19.30
N GLY A 105 -16.67 25.68 19.37
CA GLY A 105 -17.43 25.96 20.58
C GLY A 105 -18.21 24.74 21.08
N ALA A 106 -18.89 24.03 20.17
CA ALA A 106 -19.58 22.79 20.50
C ALA A 106 -18.61 21.70 20.99
N LEU A 107 -17.46 21.53 20.31
CA LEU A 107 -16.44 20.55 20.69
C LEU A 107 -15.83 20.83 22.06
N LEU A 108 -15.61 22.10 22.40
CA LEU A 108 -15.09 22.50 23.72
C LEU A 108 -16.14 22.29 24.84
N HIS A 109 -17.42 22.52 24.54
CA HIS A 109 -18.50 22.37 25.52
C HIS A 109 -18.90 20.91 25.76
N ASN A 110 -19.02 20.10 24.70
CA ASN A 110 -19.37 18.69 24.80
C ASN A 110 -18.60 17.84 23.77
N PRO A 111 -17.32 17.52 24.05
CA PRO A 111 -16.43 16.91 23.07
C PRO A 111 -16.93 15.55 22.56
N LEU A 112 -17.46 14.72 23.45
CA LEU A 112 -17.93 13.38 23.09
C LEU A 112 -19.20 13.44 22.23
N ALA A 113 -20.19 14.25 22.61
CA ALA A 113 -21.43 14.36 21.83
C ALA A 113 -21.18 15.01 20.47
N THR A 114 -20.33 16.04 20.40
CA THR A 114 -19.95 16.70 19.13
C THR A 114 -19.11 15.77 18.25
N PHE A 115 -18.20 15.00 18.82
CA PHE A 115 -17.46 14.00 18.05
C PHE A 115 -18.41 12.92 17.50
N TRP A 116 -19.33 12.43 18.33
CA TRP A 116 -20.29 11.39 17.96
C TRP A 116 -21.41 11.88 17.03
N SER A 117 -21.69 13.17 16.97
CA SER A 117 -22.71 13.71 16.06
C SER A 117 -22.24 13.72 14.61
N VAL A 118 -20.93 13.74 14.36
CA VAL A 118 -20.34 13.77 13.02
C VAL A 118 -20.12 12.35 12.49
N PRO A 119 -20.86 11.88 11.45
CA PRO A 119 -20.79 10.51 10.96
C PRO A 119 -19.37 10.06 10.57
N ILE A 120 -18.60 10.94 9.91
CA ILE A 120 -17.24 10.61 9.47
C ILE A 120 -16.28 10.45 10.65
N LEU A 121 -16.43 11.24 11.73
CA LEU A 121 -15.59 11.11 12.92
C LEU A 121 -15.88 9.79 13.65
N ARG A 122 -17.15 9.41 13.78
CA ARG A 122 -17.54 8.09 14.30
C ARG A 122 -16.94 6.96 13.49
N TYR A 123 -17.07 7.02 12.17
CA TYR A 123 -16.53 6.00 11.27
C TYR A 123 -15.00 5.90 11.44
N LEU A 124 -14.29 7.03 11.41
CA LEU A 124 -12.84 7.07 11.60
C LEU A 124 -12.41 6.53 12.96
N PHE A 125 -13.18 6.77 14.02
CA PHE A 125 -12.90 6.21 15.34
C PHE A 125 -13.05 4.69 15.35
N VAL A 126 -14.19 4.17 14.89
CA VAL A 126 -14.46 2.72 14.88
C VAL A 126 -13.43 1.99 14.03
N VAL A 127 -13.21 2.46 12.79
CA VAL A 127 -12.21 1.88 11.88
C VAL A 127 -10.81 2.04 12.45
N GLY A 128 -10.49 3.19 13.03
CA GLY A 128 -9.20 3.45 13.67
C GLY A 128 -8.90 2.45 14.78
N VAL A 129 -9.85 2.18 15.67
CA VAL A 129 -9.70 1.18 16.75
C VAL A 129 -9.52 -0.22 16.18
N VAL A 130 -10.37 -0.62 15.23
CA VAL A 130 -10.33 -1.96 14.61
C VAL A 130 -9.03 -2.20 13.86
N THR A 131 -8.51 -1.20 13.15
CA THR A 131 -7.27 -1.32 12.36
C THR A 131 -6.00 -1.16 13.19
N THR A 132 -6.02 -0.32 14.23
CA THR A 132 -4.85 -0.05 15.08
C THR A 132 -4.59 -1.18 16.08
N THR A 133 -5.64 -1.86 16.57
CA THR A 133 -5.50 -2.90 17.60
C THR A 133 -4.60 -4.06 17.16
N PRO A 134 -4.80 -4.69 15.98
CA PRO A 134 -3.89 -5.72 15.49
C PRO A 134 -2.47 -5.20 15.29
N ALA A 135 -2.30 -3.96 14.81
CA ALA A 135 -0.99 -3.37 14.62
C ALA A 135 -0.24 -3.22 15.95
N VAL A 136 -0.91 -2.76 17.01
CA VAL A 136 -0.32 -2.65 18.36
C VAL A 136 0.07 -4.03 18.92
N ILE A 137 -0.77 -5.04 18.71
CA ILE A 137 -0.48 -6.42 19.13
C ILE A 137 0.79 -6.92 18.43
N VAL A 138 0.88 -6.75 17.10
CA VAL A 138 2.06 -7.16 16.32
C VAL A 138 3.31 -6.39 16.75
N LEU A 139 3.21 -5.07 16.98
CA LEU A 139 4.34 -4.26 17.43
C LEU A 139 4.88 -4.73 18.78
N ARG A 140 3.98 -5.06 19.71
CA ARG A 140 4.36 -5.61 21.03
C ARG A 140 4.99 -6.99 20.89
N HIS A 141 4.43 -7.86 20.06
CA HIS A 141 4.94 -9.20 19.84
C HIS A 141 6.34 -9.17 19.23
N CYS A 142 6.52 -8.41 18.14
CA CYS A 142 7.80 -8.26 17.43
C CYS A 142 8.80 -7.32 18.14
N ARG A 143 8.48 -6.81 19.34
CA ARG A 143 9.33 -5.90 20.14
C ARG A 143 9.85 -4.69 19.34
N ILE A 144 9.05 -4.17 18.41
CA ILE A 144 9.43 -3.03 17.57
C ILE A 144 9.25 -1.75 18.38
N SER A 145 10.29 -0.93 18.47
CA SER A 145 10.21 0.34 19.19
C SER A 145 9.20 1.30 18.54
N PHE A 146 8.50 2.10 19.35
CA PHE A 146 7.54 3.09 18.86
C PHE A 146 8.14 4.05 17.83
N ARG A 147 9.40 4.47 18.04
CA ARG A 147 10.14 5.33 17.12
C ARG A 147 10.39 4.64 15.78
N THR A 148 10.82 3.38 15.81
CA THR A 148 11.03 2.57 14.59
C THR A 148 9.73 2.42 13.82
N TYR A 149 8.63 2.08 14.51
CA TYR A 149 7.31 1.99 13.89
C TYR A 149 6.91 3.28 13.17
N TRP A 150 6.99 4.42 13.85
CA TRP A 150 6.60 5.69 13.25
C TRP A 150 7.50 6.09 12.08
N ASN A 151 8.81 5.86 12.18
CA ASN A 151 9.74 6.09 11.07
C ASN A 151 9.31 5.31 9.81
N HIS A 152 9.03 4.02 9.94
CA HIS A 152 8.56 3.20 8.81
C HIS A 152 7.15 3.57 8.36
N ARG A 153 6.27 3.98 9.27
CA ARG A 153 4.92 4.45 8.93
C ARG A 153 4.98 5.70 8.06
N TRP A 154 5.81 6.68 8.44
CA TRP A 154 6.05 7.88 7.65
C TRP A 154 6.64 7.57 6.28
N LEU A 155 7.63 6.67 6.20
CA LEU A 155 8.19 6.22 4.94
C LEU A 155 7.12 5.55 4.05
N SER A 156 6.36 4.61 4.61
CA SER A 156 5.28 3.91 3.90
C SER A 156 4.26 4.91 3.34
N SER A 157 3.80 5.87 4.15
CA SER A 157 2.89 6.93 3.70
C SER A 157 3.50 7.78 2.59
N ALA A 158 4.76 8.19 2.72
CA ALA A 158 5.44 9.00 1.70
C ALA A 158 5.59 8.25 0.36
N VAL A 159 5.96 6.97 0.42
CA VAL A 159 6.06 6.10 -0.77
C VAL A 159 4.69 5.92 -1.43
N SER A 160 3.63 5.65 -0.67
CA SER A 160 2.27 5.51 -1.20
C SER A 160 1.80 6.78 -1.92
N ILE A 161 2.06 7.95 -1.33
CA ILE A 161 1.71 9.24 -1.95
C ILE A 161 2.46 9.46 -3.26
N ILE A 162 3.74 9.10 -3.31
CA ILE A 162 4.56 9.24 -4.52
C ILE A 162 4.14 8.24 -5.59
N ALA A 163 3.76 7.01 -5.20
CA ALA A 163 3.34 5.95 -6.12
C ALA A 163 1.96 6.22 -6.75
N LEU A 164 1.08 6.92 -6.05
CA LEU A 164 -0.33 7.08 -6.42
C LEU A 164 -0.58 7.61 -7.85
N PRO A 165 0.10 8.67 -8.36
CA PRO A 165 -0.09 9.09 -9.76
C PRO A 165 0.39 8.06 -10.78
N TYR A 166 1.36 7.23 -10.42
CA TYR A 166 1.86 6.15 -11.28
C TYR A 166 0.89 4.98 -11.32
N GLU A 167 0.28 4.62 -10.19
CA GLU A 167 -0.81 3.64 -10.15
C GLU A 167 -1.99 4.08 -11.03
N PHE A 168 -2.40 5.35 -10.90
CA PHE A 168 -3.44 5.94 -11.75
C PHE A 168 -3.09 5.80 -13.23
N LYS A 169 -1.88 6.22 -13.61
CA LYS A 169 -1.39 6.10 -14.99
C LYS A 169 -1.42 4.64 -15.47
N SER A 170 -1.05 3.70 -14.62
CA SER A 170 -1.01 2.26 -14.95
C SER A 170 -2.42 1.69 -15.15
N MET A 171 -3.39 2.05 -14.30
CA MET A 171 -4.79 1.65 -14.48
C MET A 171 -5.40 2.29 -15.72
N ALA A 172 -5.19 3.58 -15.95
CA ALA A 172 -5.66 4.26 -17.14
C ALA A 172 -5.08 3.64 -18.43
N ALA A 173 -3.79 3.30 -18.42
CA ALA A 173 -3.14 2.60 -19.54
C ALA A 173 -3.74 1.21 -19.78
N TYR A 174 -4.09 0.46 -18.72
CA TYR A 174 -4.76 -0.84 -18.84
C TYR A 174 -6.12 -0.70 -19.55
N VAL A 175 -6.93 0.30 -19.15
CA VAL A 175 -8.23 0.58 -19.79
C VAL A 175 -8.05 0.96 -21.27
N GLY A 176 -7.10 1.84 -21.58
CA GLY A 176 -6.96 2.40 -22.93
C GLY A 176 -6.21 1.53 -23.94
N THR A 177 -5.17 0.81 -23.52
CA THR A 177 -4.24 0.16 -24.48
C THR A 177 -4.24 -1.36 -24.39
N ARG A 178 -4.71 -1.95 -23.29
CA ARG A 178 -4.57 -3.39 -22.97
C ARG A 178 -3.14 -3.95 -23.15
N LEU A 179 -2.12 -3.09 -23.28
CA LEU A 179 -0.74 -3.50 -23.54
C LEU A 179 -0.17 -4.18 -22.29
N ARG A 180 0.37 -5.39 -22.50
CA ARG A 180 0.82 -6.31 -21.45
C ARG A 180 2.33 -6.29 -21.19
N THR A 181 3.07 -5.34 -21.78
CA THR A 181 4.53 -5.30 -21.61
C THR A 181 4.91 -4.76 -20.24
N ILE A 182 5.78 -5.50 -19.56
CA ILE A 182 6.22 -5.23 -18.19
C ILE A 182 7.71 -4.87 -18.24
N PRO A 183 8.10 -3.67 -17.80
CA PRO A 183 9.51 -3.40 -17.54
C PRO A 183 9.96 -4.22 -16.32
N VAL A 184 11.01 -5.02 -16.48
CA VAL A 184 11.63 -5.78 -15.39
C VAL A 184 12.16 -4.80 -14.34
N THR A 185 11.89 -5.08 -13.05
CA THR A 185 12.49 -4.32 -11.95
C THR A 185 14.00 -4.62 -11.93
N PRO A 186 14.88 -3.62 -12.13
CA PRO A 186 16.31 -3.87 -12.06
C PRO A 186 16.71 -4.29 -10.65
N LYS A 187 17.67 -5.19 -10.56
CA LYS A 187 18.37 -5.53 -9.30
C LYS A 187 19.53 -4.54 -9.12
N ASN A 188 19.87 -4.17 -7.89
CA ASN A 188 20.98 -3.26 -7.56
C ASN A 188 20.81 -1.84 -8.12
N GLU A 189 19.78 -1.12 -7.68
CA GLU A 189 19.60 0.28 -8.10
C GLU A 189 20.39 1.24 -7.19
N SER A 190 21.10 2.19 -7.80
CA SER A 190 21.86 3.19 -7.05
C SER A 190 21.00 4.00 -6.06
N PRO A 191 21.56 4.42 -4.91
CA PRO A 191 20.90 5.36 -4.00
C PRO A 191 20.44 6.62 -4.73
N LEU A 192 19.26 7.14 -4.36
CA LEU A 192 18.64 8.27 -5.06
C LEU A 192 19.07 9.61 -4.47
N GLY A 193 19.48 10.53 -5.34
CA GLY A 193 19.72 11.93 -4.96
C GLY A 193 18.42 12.71 -4.75
N LEU A 194 18.44 13.80 -3.97
CA LEU A 194 17.25 14.62 -3.70
C LEU A 194 16.58 15.11 -5.00
N ARG A 195 17.38 15.55 -5.98
CA ARG A 195 16.88 16.00 -7.29
C ARG A 195 16.13 14.90 -8.04
N GLU A 196 16.59 13.66 -7.94
CA GLU A 196 15.91 12.51 -8.55
C GLU A 196 14.61 12.20 -7.82
N VAL A 197 14.62 12.21 -6.49
CA VAL A 197 13.41 11.98 -5.69
C VAL A 197 12.36 13.05 -6.02
N VAL A 198 12.71 14.33 -6.05
CA VAL A 198 11.79 15.41 -6.44
C VAL A 198 11.25 15.21 -7.86
N ARG A 199 12.10 14.78 -8.81
CA ARG A 199 11.68 14.48 -10.18
C ARG A 199 10.67 13.33 -10.24
N ILE A 200 10.89 12.27 -9.45
CA ILE A 200 9.96 11.15 -9.33
C ILE A 200 8.66 11.61 -8.65
N SER A 201 8.74 12.47 -7.64
CA SER A 201 7.56 12.98 -6.93
C SER A 201 6.80 14.09 -7.68
N ARG A 202 7.22 14.51 -8.88
CA ARG A 202 6.67 15.70 -9.56
C ARG A 202 5.15 15.70 -9.73
N TYR A 203 4.54 14.54 -9.97
CA TYR A 203 3.09 14.43 -10.16
C TYR A 203 2.34 14.54 -8.83
N SER A 204 2.87 13.95 -7.77
CA SER A 204 2.31 14.10 -6.41
C SER A 204 2.50 15.53 -5.92
N LEU A 205 3.63 16.17 -6.22
CA LEU A 205 3.86 17.59 -5.92
C LEU A 205 2.93 18.52 -6.71
N LEU A 206 2.67 18.21 -7.98
CA LEU A 206 1.68 18.95 -8.78
C LEU A 206 0.29 18.83 -8.17
N LEU A 207 -0.13 17.62 -7.78
CA LEU A 207 -1.41 17.40 -7.10
C LEU A 207 -1.47 18.18 -5.78
N ALA A 208 -0.38 18.16 -4.98
CA ALA A 208 -0.29 18.93 -3.74
C ALA A 208 -0.40 20.44 -3.98
N ALA A 209 0.29 20.96 -5.01
CA ALA A 209 0.24 22.36 -5.39
C ALA A 209 -1.17 22.79 -5.83
N THR A 210 -1.87 21.95 -6.61
CA THR A 210 -3.27 22.19 -6.98
C THR A 210 -4.15 22.27 -5.74
N LEU A 211 -4.05 21.30 -4.82
CA LEU A 211 -4.85 21.29 -3.58
C LEU A 211 -4.52 22.49 -2.68
N LEU A 212 -3.25 22.88 -2.57
CA LEU A 212 -2.82 24.08 -1.84
C LEU A 212 -3.40 25.35 -2.47
N ALA A 213 -3.40 25.47 -3.80
CA ALA A 213 -4.05 26.58 -4.48
C ALA A 213 -5.55 26.62 -4.17
N GLY A 214 -6.24 25.48 -4.21
CA GLY A 214 -7.64 25.40 -3.79
C GLY A 214 -7.87 25.84 -2.35
N ILE A 215 -7.00 25.45 -1.42
CA ILE A 215 -7.07 25.89 -0.02
C ILE A 215 -6.90 27.42 0.05
N VAL A 216 -5.87 27.99 -0.58
CA VAL A 216 -5.60 29.43 -0.50
C VAL A 216 -6.71 30.26 -1.14
N TRP A 217 -7.23 29.84 -2.30
CA TRP A 217 -8.12 30.65 -3.12
C TRP A 217 -9.62 30.35 -2.93
N VAL A 218 -9.99 29.15 -2.49
CA VAL A 218 -11.39 28.70 -2.45
C VAL A 218 -11.85 28.46 -1.01
N ASN A 219 -11.07 27.73 -0.20
CA ASN A 219 -11.45 27.38 1.16
C ASN A 219 -10.23 27.34 2.11
N PRO A 220 -9.80 28.49 2.66
CA PRO A 220 -8.62 28.56 3.53
C PRO A 220 -8.73 27.69 4.78
N LEU A 221 -9.95 27.54 5.31
CA LEU A 221 -10.21 26.69 6.48
C LEU A 221 -10.05 25.21 6.17
N ALA A 222 -10.19 24.79 4.91
CA ALA A 222 -9.90 23.42 4.51
C ALA A 222 -8.44 23.03 4.80
N GLY A 223 -7.51 23.98 4.85
CA GLY A 223 -6.12 23.72 5.20
C GLY A 223 -5.96 23.08 6.58
N LEU A 224 -6.74 23.52 7.57
CA LEU A 224 -6.71 22.96 8.93
C LEU A 224 -7.16 21.48 8.92
N PHE A 225 -8.28 21.20 8.26
CA PHE A 225 -8.89 19.87 8.26
C PHE A 225 -8.13 18.86 7.38
N ASN A 226 -7.38 19.35 6.40
CA ASN A 226 -6.66 18.52 5.43
C ASN A 226 -5.15 18.42 5.71
N ALA A 227 -4.64 19.11 6.73
CA ALA A 227 -3.22 19.09 7.09
C ALA A 227 -2.68 17.67 7.35
N THR A 228 -3.52 16.78 7.90
CA THR A 228 -3.16 15.41 8.26
C THR A 228 -2.64 14.57 7.09
N TRP A 229 -3.10 14.85 5.87
CA TRP A 229 -2.65 14.17 4.65
C TRP A 229 -1.88 15.10 3.70
N LEU A 230 -2.15 16.40 3.71
CA LEU A 230 -1.47 17.37 2.84
C LEU A 230 -0.03 17.63 3.27
N VAL A 231 0.24 17.72 4.58
CA VAL A 231 1.61 17.88 5.10
C VAL A 231 2.48 16.67 4.72
N PRO A 232 2.09 15.41 5.01
CA PRO A 232 2.84 14.25 4.53
C PRO A 232 3.07 14.26 3.01
N MET A 233 2.10 14.77 2.24
CA MET A 233 2.21 14.82 0.79
C MET A 233 3.24 15.81 0.27
N VAL A 234 3.30 17.01 0.85
CA VAL A 234 4.32 18.02 0.52
C VAL A 234 5.70 17.56 0.94
N PHE A 235 5.82 16.93 2.11
CA PHE A 235 7.09 16.48 2.67
C PHE A 235 7.54 15.08 2.21
N ALA A 236 6.72 14.36 1.46
CA ALA A 236 7.04 13.00 0.99
C ALA A 236 8.40 12.86 0.30
N PRO A 237 8.85 13.79 -0.58
CA PRO A 237 10.18 13.69 -1.19
C PRO A 237 11.32 13.75 -0.17
N LEU A 238 11.19 14.58 0.87
CA LEU A 238 12.21 14.71 1.91
C LEU A 238 12.27 13.46 2.79
N VAL A 239 11.10 12.89 3.11
CA VAL A 239 11.03 11.61 3.83
C VAL A 239 11.72 10.52 2.99
N VAL A 240 11.33 10.32 1.73
CA VAL A 240 11.95 9.30 0.88
C VAL A 240 13.45 9.51 0.72
N TRP A 241 13.89 10.75 0.50
CA TRP A 241 15.32 11.05 0.38
C TRP A 241 16.10 10.73 1.66
N ARG A 242 15.55 11.03 2.84
CA ARG A 242 16.17 10.67 4.12
C ARG A 242 16.38 9.16 4.24
N PHE A 243 15.41 8.36 3.80
CA PHE A 243 15.49 6.89 3.85
C PHE A 243 16.24 6.27 2.67
N SER A 244 16.55 7.05 1.62
CA SER A 244 17.34 6.59 0.47
C SER A 244 18.85 6.67 0.71
N ARG A 245 19.29 7.18 1.86
CA ARG A 245 20.71 7.23 2.22
C ARG A 245 21.16 5.85 2.71
N PRO A 246 22.40 5.42 2.38
CA PRO A 246 22.95 4.19 2.93
C PRO A 246 22.88 4.25 4.46
N LEU A 247 22.49 3.13 5.07
CA LEU A 247 22.50 3.01 6.52
C LEU A 247 23.93 3.24 7.03
N PRO A 248 24.09 3.96 8.15
CA PRO A 248 25.38 4.01 8.85
C PRO A 248 25.90 2.59 9.08
N PRO A 249 27.22 2.33 8.97
CA PRO A 249 27.80 0.99 9.11
C PRO A 249 27.42 0.30 10.42
N ASP A 250 27.19 1.06 11.48
CA ASP A 250 26.77 0.64 12.82
C ASP A 250 25.30 0.20 12.93
N MET A 251 24.45 0.57 11.96
CA MET A 251 23.06 0.10 11.85
C MET A 251 22.90 -1.09 10.91
N VAL A 252 23.92 -1.37 10.12
CA VAL A 252 24.02 -2.65 9.44
C VAL A 252 24.46 -3.63 10.51
N GLY A 253 23.49 -4.32 11.12
CA GLY A 253 23.81 -5.45 12.00
C GLY A 253 24.76 -6.43 11.30
N PRO A 254 25.31 -7.43 12.02
CA PRO A 254 26.38 -8.32 11.54
C PRO A 254 26.06 -9.16 10.27
N LEU A 255 24.97 -8.87 9.57
CA LEU A 255 24.56 -9.42 8.28
C LEU A 255 25.30 -8.82 7.07
N SER A 256 26.12 -7.76 7.20
CA SER A 256 26.95 -7.26 6.07
C SER A 256 28.35 -7.86 5.98
N ASP A 257 28.85 -8.40 7.08
CA ASP A 257 30.24 -8.86 7.16
C ASP A 257 30.27 -10.38 7.00
N GLY A 258 30.02 -10.81 5.76
CA GLY A 258 30.10 -12.21 5.36
C GLY A 258 28.83 -13.00 5.68
N TRP A 259 28.40 -13.79 4.70
CA TRP A 259 27.47 -14.89 4.90
C TRP A 259 28.13 -16.00 5.74
N GLY A 260 28.45 -15.69 7.00
CA GLY A 260 28.59 -16.72 8.02
C GLY A 260 27.19 -17.25 8.29
N GLU A 261 27.00 -18.55 8.04
CA GLU A 261 25.74 -19.25 8.31
C GLU A 261 25.16 -18.82 9.67
N PRO A 262 23.99 -18.17 9.70
CA PRO A 262 23.29 -17.96 10.95
C PRO A 262 22.93 -19.34 11.48
N SER A 263 23.50 -19.72 12.63
CA SER A 263 23.17 -20.97 13.31
C SER A 263 21.65 -21.17 13.33
N ALA A 264 21.19 -22.22 12.65
CA ALA A 264 19.78 -22.51 12.35
C ALA A 264 18.82 -22.42 13.55
N GLN A 265 19.33 -22.51 14.77
CA GLN A 265 18.57 -22.47 16.02
C GLN A 265 18.06 -21.08 16.45
N ARG A 266 18.55 -19.97 15.88
CA ARG A 266 18.14 -18.61 16.32
C ARG A 266 17.03 -17.96 15.47
N MET A 267 16.67 -18.54 14.33
CA MET A 267 15.68 -17.96 13.40
C MET A 267 14.35 -18.74 13.34
N GLU A 268 14.18 -19.81 14.13
CA GLU A 268 12.93 -20.58 14.22
C GLU A 268 11.76 -19.82 14.87
N ALA A 269 12.03 -18.70 15.53
CA ALA A 269 11.00 -17.89 16.16
C ALA A 269 10.73 -16.62 15.33
N GLU A 270 9.49 -16.47 14.89
CA GLU A 270 8.92 -15.26 14.29
C GLU A 270 9.18 -15.02 12.80
N ARG A 271 8.31 -15.60 11.96
CA ARG A 271 7.38 -14.84 11.09
C ARG A 271 6.59 -15.80 10.19
N VAL A 272 5.28 -15.58 10.13
CA VAL A 272 4.32 -16.44 9.43
C VAL A 272 3.98 -15.82 8.07
N HIS A 273 4.34 -16.48 6.97
CA HIS A 273 3.83 -16.16 5.63
C HIS A 273 3.55 -17.42 4.82
N VAL A 274 2.95 -17.28 3.64
CA VAL A 274 1.90 -18.19 3.21
C VAL A 274 2.07 -18.70 1.77
N VAL A 275 2.29 -20.01 1.58
CA VAL A 275 2.43 -20.67 0.26
C VAL A 275 1.29 -21.64 -0.02
N LEU A 276 0.78 -21.67 -1.25
CA LEU A 276 -0.34 -22.50 -1.71
C LEU A 276 0.11 -23.96 -2.00
N SER A 277 -0.04 -24.87 -1.04
CA SER A 277 -0.01 -26.32 -1.25
C SER A 277 -1.25 -26.76 -2.04
N VAL A 278 -1.03 -27.46 -3.15
CA VAL A 278 -2.10 -27.87 -4.07
C VAL A 278 -2.42 -29.35 -3.84
N ARG A 279 -3.67 -29.70 -3.49
CA ARG A 279 -4.09 -31.11 -3.34
C ARG A 279 -4.91 -31.60 -4.54
N PRO A 280 -4.61 -32.80 -5.09
CA PRO A 280 -5.44 -33.40 -6.11
C PRO A 280 -6.84 -33.73 -5.58
N PRO A 281 -7.87 -33.71 -6.45
CA PRO A 281 -9.26 -33.99 -6.08
C PRO A 281 -9.50 -35.47 -5.69
N GLU A 282 -8.65 -36.39 -6.15
CA GLU A 282 -8.63 -37.77 -5.67
C GLU A 282 -7.53 -37.94 -4.63
N ARG A 283 -7.70 -38.86 -3.66
CA ARG A 283 -6.80 -39.12 -2.51
C ARG A 283 -5.40 -39.63 -2.92
N GLY A 284 -4.67 -38.86 -3.71
CA GLY A 284 -3.28 -39.08 -4.09
C GLY A 284 -2.31 -38.35 -3.17
N PRO A 285 -1.01 -38.67 -3.25
CA PRO A 285 0.03 -37.98 -2.49
C PRO A 285 0.03 -36.48 -2.78
N THR A 286 0.34 -35.69 -1.76
CA THR A 286 0.40 -34.23 -1.87
C THR A 286 1.65 -33.86 -2.65
N GLU A 287 1.50 -33.39 -3.89
CA GLU A 287 2.61 -32.86 -4.68
C GLU A 287 2.85 -31.39 -4.30
N MET A 288 4.06 -31.08 -3.84
CA MET A 288 4.49 -29.70 -3.58
C MET A 288 5.05 -29.11 -4.86
N TYR A 289 4.31 -28.18 -5.46
CA TYR A 289 4.82 -27.36 -6.55
C TYR A 289 5.38 -26.06 -5.99
N SER A 290 6.66 -25.82 -6.25
CA SER A 290 7.33 -24.55 -6.02
C SER A 290 7.06 -23.64 -7.22
N ILE A 291 6.17 -22.67 -7.06
CA ILE A 291 6.09 -21.53 -7.99
C ILE A 291 7.17 -20.55 -7.55
N VAL A 292 8.25 -20.49 -8.33
CA VAL A 292 9.37 -19.56 -8.10
C VAL A 292 9.00 -18.23 -8.78
N GLU A 293 8.84 -17.16 -7.98
CA GLU A 293 8.87 -15.76 -8.45
C GLU A 293 10.31 -15.27 -8.65
#